data_AF-A0A859FHP2-F1
#
_entry.id   AF-A0A859FHP2-F1
#
_cell.length_a   1.000
_cell.length_b   1.000
_cell.length_c   1.000
_cell.angle_alpha   90.00
_cell.angle_beta   90.00
_cell.angle_gamma   90.00
#
_symmetry.space_group_name_H-M   'P 1'
#
loop_
_entity.id
_entity.type
_entity.pdbx_description
1 polymer ?
#
loop_
_entity_poly.entity_id
_entity_poly.type
_entity_poly.pdbx_seq_one_letter_code
_entity_poly.pdbx_strand_id
1 'polypeptide(L)' 'MLFYEFKVAWCKLCNQGWIEIVKEKGSEKLLLQCSECVSQWDSVDYISNHIFKEDEVEVIEPTRKEIEKYGWYSYVLNE' A
#
# COMPACT_ATOMS: atom_id res chain seq x y z
N MET A 1 -7.27 -16.72 -6.82
CA MET A 1 -6.88 -15.30 -6.79
C MET A 1 -6.99 -14.88 -5.34
N LEU A 2 -5.86 -14.63 -4.67
CA LEU A 2 -5.90 -14.07 -3.32
C LEU A 2 -6.09 -12.57 -3.50
N PHE A 3 -7.28 -12.06 -3.22
CA PHE A 3 -7.50 -10.62 -3.19
C PHE A 3 -6.74 -10.04 -2.00
N TYR A 4 -6.06 -8.91 -2.22
CA TYR A 4 -5.41 -8.15 -1.16
C TYR A 4 -4.24 -8.87 -0.45
N GLU A 5 -3.37 -9.55 -1.23
CA GLU A 5 -2.23 -10.32 -0.71
C GLU A 5 -1.31 -9.50 0.21
N PHE A 6 -1.17 -8.20 -0.08
CA PHE A 6 -0.28 -7.29 0.65
C PHE A 6 -1.03 -6.20 1.40
N LYS A 7 -2.21 -6.52 1.95
CA LYS A 7 -3.00 -5.62 2.78
C LYS A 7 -2.30 -5.32 4.11
N VAL A 8 -2.33 -4.05 4.53
CA VAL A 8 -1.70 -3.58 5.78
C VAL A 8 -2.69 -2.97 6.76
N ALA A 9 -3.81 -2.42 6.27
CA ALA A 9 -4.82 -1.77 7.10
C ALA A 9 -6.14 -1.62 6.33
N TRP A 10 -7.25 -1.51 7.06
CA TRP A 10 -8.51 -1.05 6.47
C TRP A 10 -8.47 0.48 6.28
N CYS A 11 -8.93 0.98 5.14
CA CYS A 11 -8.89 2.41 4.85
C CYS A 11 -9.94 3.18 5.65
N LYS A 12 -9.50 3.98 6.63
CA LYS A 12 -10.40 4.83 7.43
C LYS A 12 -10.89 6.08 6.70
N LEU A 13 -10.26 6.46 5.58
CA LEU A 13 -10.69 7.63 4.79
C LEU A 13 -12.00 7.35 4.05
N CYS A 14 -12.04 6.30 3.24
CA CYS A 14 -13.22 5.96 2.47
C CYS A 14 -14.10 4.89 3.12
N ASN A 15 -13.55 4.14 4.09
CA ASN A 15 -14.19 3.03 4.79
C ASN A 15 -14.77 1.95 3.85
N GLN A 16 -14.12 1.73 2.70
CA GLN A 16 -14.61 0.83 1.65
C GLN A 16 -13.56 -0.19 1.17
N GLY A 17 -12.26 0.08 1.37
CA GLY A 17 -11.17 -0.71 0.79
C GLY A 17 -10.03 -1.01 1.74
N TRP A 18 -9.19 -1.96 1.32
CA TRP A 18 -7.91 -2.23 1.97
C TRP A 18 -6.86 -1.23 1.51
N ILE A 19 -5.97 -0.85 2.42
CA ILE A 19 -4.70 -0.21 2.09
C ILE A 19 -3.69 -1.32 1.84
N GLU A 20 -3.06 -1.30 0.68
CA GLU A 20 -2.17 -2.33 0.18
C GLU A 20 -0.79 -1.74 -0.13
N ILE A 21 0.24 -2.58 -0.01
CA ILE A 21 1.57 -2.25 -0.51
C ILE A 21 1.55 -2.34 -2.03
N VAL A 22 1.88 -1.23 -2.69
CA VAL A 22 2.02 -1.15 -4.15
C VAL A 22 3.40 -0.64 -4.53
N LYS A 23 3.78 -0.77 -5.80
CA LYS A 23 5.05 -0.28 -6.31
C LYS A 23 4.81 0.83 -7.34
N GLU A 24 5.55 1.93 -7.23
CA GLU A 24 5.51 3.00 -8.23
C GLU A 24 6.03 2.48 -9.57
N LYS A 25 5.26 2.73 -10.63
CA LYS A 25 5.58 2.26 -11.97
C LYS A 25 6.81 2.98 -12.51
N GLY A 26 7.82 2.21 -12.92
CA GLY A 26 9.07 2.74 -13.46
C GLY A 26 10.13 3.07 -12.41
N SER A 27 9.87 2.84 -11.12
CA SER A 27 10.86 2.94 -10.05
C SER A 27 10.92 1.65 -9.20
N GLU A 28 11.83 1.58 -8.23
CA GLU A 28 11.84 0.50 -7.22
C GLU A 28 11.14 0.90 -5.92
N LYS A 29 10.44 2.05 -5.91
CA LYS A 29 9.82 2.59 -4.71
C LYS A 29 8.52 1.85 -4.39
N LEU A 30 8.43 1.36 -3.15
CA LEU A 30 7.18 0.88 -2.58
C LEU A 30 6.43 2.05 -1.93
N LEU A 31 5.12 2.01 -2.02
CA LEU A 31 4.19 2.92 -1.37
C LEU A 31 2.94 2.14 -0.97
N LEU A 32 1.96 2.85 -0.43
CA LEU A 32 0.69 2.31 -0.01
C LEU A 32 -0.41 2.94 -0.84
N GLN A 33 -1.43 2.16 -1.20
CA GLN A 33 -2.59 2.67 -1.91
C GLN A 33 -3.86 2.00 -1.39
N CYS A 34 -4.94 2.77 -1.28
CA CYS A 34 -6.26 2.20 -1.03
C CYS A 34 -6.84 1.57 -2.31
N SER A 35 -7.39 0.37 -2.20
CA SER A 35 -8.01 -0.36 -3.32
C SER A 35 -9.26 0.31 -3.91
N GLU A 36 -9.90 1.23 -3.17
CA GLU A 36 -11.18 1.85 -3.57
C GLU A 36 -11.02 3.34 -3.88
N CYS A 37 -10.51 4.13 -2.94
CA CYS A 37 -10.40 5.59 -3.12
C CYS A 37 -9.07 6.05 -3.69
N VAL A 38 -8.19 5.11 -4.05
CA VAL A 38 -6.88 5.32 -4.69
C VAL A 38 -5.89 6.25 -3.98
N SER A 39 -6.24 6.78 -2.81
CA SER A 39 -5.35 7.59 -1.99
C SER A 39 -4.05 6.84 -1.69
N GLN A 40 -2.94 7.57 -1.67
CA GLN A 40 -1.60 7.00 -1.54
C GLN A 40 -0.84 7.50 -0.31
N TRP A 41 0.06 6.69 0.23
CA TRP A 41 0.96 7.06 1.33
C TRP A 41 2.38 6.54 1.08
N ASP A 42 3.39 7.32 1.46
CA ASP A 42 4.79 6.91 1.37
C ASP A 42 5.25 6.01 2.54
N SER A 43 4.49 5.97 3.65
CA SER A 43 4.83 5.19 4.85
C SER A 43 3.59 4.68 5.56
N VAL A 44 3.70 3.51 6.19
CA VAL A 44 2.63 2.88 6.99
C VAL A 44 2.25 3.77 8.18
N ASP A 45 3.24 4.43 8.79
CA ASP A 45 3.01 5.35 9.93
C ASP A 45 2.15 6.56 9.54
N TYR A 46 2.09 6.89 8.24
CA TYR A 46 1.29 8.01 7.76
C TYR A 46 -0.19 7.65 7.63
N ILE A 47 -0.52 6.36 7.57
CA ILE A 47 -1.92 5.88 7.55
C ILE A 47 -2.63 6.34 8.83
N SER A 48 -2.05 6.10 10.01
CA SER A 48 -2.66 6.47 11.28
C SER A 48 -2.81 7.98 11.47
N ASN A 49 -1.94 8.76 10.83
CA ASN A 49 -1.95 10.23 10.90
C ASN A 49 -2.79 10.86 9.77
N HIS A 50 -3.40 10.07 8.89
CA HIS A 50 -4.16 10.54 7.73
C HIS A 50 -3.36 11.49 6.81
N ILE A 51 -2.05 11.28 6.70
CA ILE A 51 -1.15 12.09 5.86
C ILE A 51 -0.97 11.38 4.51
N PHE A 52 -1.76 11.76 3.51
CA PHE A 52 -1.71 11.17 2.16
C PHE A 52 -0.82 11.99 1.22
N LYS A 53 -0.37 11.37 0.11
CA LYS A 53 0.33 12.07 -0.97
C LYS A 53 -0.62 13.00 -1.69
N GLU A 54 -0.18 14.22 -1.97
CA GLU A 54 -0.93 15.18 -2.80
C GLU A 54 -0.88 14.78 -4.28
N ASP A 55 0.25 14.24 -4.74
CA ASP A 55 0.43 13.76 -6.10
C ASP A 55 0.31 12.22 -6.17
N GLU A 56 -0.75 11.74 -6.82
CA GLU A 56 -0.93 10.34 -7.14
C GLU A 56 0.01 9.92 -8.27
N VAL A 57 0.71 8.80 -8.08
CA VAL A 57 1.59 8.21 -9.10
C VAL A 57 0.98 6.93 -9.66
N GLU A 58 1.33 6.55 -10.88
CA GLU A 58 0.95 5.24 -11.41
C GLU A 58 1.62 4.12 -10.60
N VAL A 59 0.86 3.07 -10.28
CA VAL A 59 1.34 1.95 -9.49
C VAL A 59 1.11 0.61 -10.19
N ILE A 60 1.90 -0.37 -9.79
CA ILE A 60 1.78 -1.77 -10.18
C ILE A 60 1.82 -2.65 -8.94
N GLU A 61 1.35 -3.89 -9.10
CA GLU A 61 1.49 -4.92 -8.07
C GLU A 61 2.98 -5.25 -7.85
N PRO A 62 3.48 -5.17 -6.61
CA PRO A 62 4.82 -5.62 -6.28
C PRO A 62 4.86 -7.15 -6.24
N THR A 63 6.03 -7.70 -6.46
CA THR A 63 6.29 -9.11 -6.17
C THR A 63 6.59 -9.31 -4.68
N ARG A 64 6.29 -10.49 -4.15
CA ARG A 64 6.69 -10.88 -2.79
C ARG A 64 8.18 -10.67 -2.52
N LYS A 65 9.06 -10.98 -3.49
CA LYS A 65 10.51 -10.76 -3.38
C LYS A 65 10.87 -9.29 -3.18
N GLU A 66 10.17 -8.37 -3.83
CA GLU A 66 10.40 -6.93 -3.66
C GLU A 66 9.97 -6.47 -2.27
N ILE A 67 8.80 -6.91 -1.80
CA ILE A 67 8.32 -6.61 -0.45
C ILE A 67 9.28 -7.14 0.62
N GLU A 68 9.77 -8.38 0.46
CA GLU A 68 10.76 -8.98 1.37
C GLU A 68 12.11 -8.25 1.30
N LYS A 69 12.61 -7.91 0.09
CA LYS A 69 13.87 -7.16 -0.12
C LYS A 69 13.88 -5.83 0.66
N TYR A 70 12.74 -5.12 0.69
CA TYR A 70 12.63 -3.84 1.39
C TYR A 70 12.18 -3.95 2.85
N GLY A 71 11.90 -5.16 3.34
CA GLY A 71 11.46 -5.38 4.72
C GLY A 71 10.02 -4.97 5.00
N TRP A 72 9.20 -4.79 3.95
CA TRP A 72 7.79 -4.37 4.11
C TRP A 72 6.86 -5.52 4.46
N TYR A 73 7.32 -6.77 4.33
CA TYR A 73 6.51 -7.96 4.62
C TYR A 73 6.02 -8.00 6.07
N SER A 74 6.74 -7.39 7.00
CA SER A 74 6.34 -7.30 8.42
C SER A 74 5.10 -6.44 8.66
N TYR A 75 4.72 -5.59 7.71
CA TYR A 75 3.51 -4.77 7.81
C TYR A 75 2.27 -5.46 7.23
N VAL A 76 2.45 -6.57 6.51
CA VAL A 76 1.34 -7.32 5.91
C VAL A 76 0.54 -8.01 7.01
N LEU A 77 -0.78 -7.81 6.99
CA LEU A 77 -1.69 -8.48 7.90
C LEU A 77 -1.87 -9.93 7.46
N ASN A 78 -1.29 -10.85 8.24
CA ASN A 78 -1.56 -12.27 8.12
C ASN A 78 -2.76 -12.62 9.01
N GLU A 79 -3.77 -13.26 8.43
CA GLU A 79 -4.92 -13.83 9.17
C GLU A 79 -4.51 -15.09 9.94
#